data_AF-A0A448D906-F1
#
_entry.id   AF-A0A448D906-F1
#
_cell.length_a   1.000
_cell.length_b   1.000
_cell.length_c   1.000
_cell.angle_alpha   90.00
_cell.angle_beta   90.00
_cell.angle_gamma   90.00
#
_symmetry.space_group_name_H-M   'P 1'
#
loop_
_entity.id
_entity.type
_entity.pdbx_description
1 polymer ?
#
loop_
_entity_poly.entity_id
_entity_poly.type
_entity_poly.pdbx_seq_one_letter_code
_entity_poly.pdbx_strand_id
1 'polypeptide(L)'
;MEVNNLYTLSFVGGSGGSQYNLESWFSRHESGYEEACHALRLVSSGRQKVPKALWRILQLKLLGIFRNPNNHNILFVHSLHQAVLSQLPEVSAEFVKLIEQRPQPRLARILNTFAFSPEGYTRWLANLYGMLSDGVMQPSLFERMFAGLFAEPDAVKIEVFRYTDESDCCLFADTGFCLQASQQQLSVGVSISADMFAIVHLRRERWENLKNHFAEQVPHPPNMDMKVFDNNHQQRATYNRLCIREAREAVFGRSRRREDYF
;
A
#
# COMPACT_ATOMS: atom_id res chain seq x y z
N MET A 1 -17.74 -4.88 -10.61
CA MET A 1 -18.08 -4.34 -9.27
C MET A 1 -17.86 -2.83 -9.37
N GLU A 2 -18.84 -1.97 -9.13
CA GLU A 2 -18.53 -0.53 -9.09
C GLU A 2 -17.67 -0.24 -7.85
N VAL A 3 -16.36 -0.15 -8.08
CA VAL A 3 -15.29 0.16 -7.11
C VAL A 3 -15.63 1.40 -6.28
N ASN A 4 -16.36 2.35 -6.90
CA ASN A 4 -16.79 3.66 -6.39
C ASN A 4 -17.51 3.70 -5.03
N ASN A 5 -17.71 2.55 -4.38
CA ASN A 5 -18.59 2.45 -3.23
C ASN A 5 -18.01 1.62 -2.07
N LEU A 6 -16.78 1.12 -2.17
CA LEU A 6 -16.14 0.46 -1.03
C LEU A 6 -15.82 1.46 0.09
N TYR A 7 -15.49 2.70 -0.26
CA TYR A 7 -15.09 3.76 0.68
C TYR A 7 -16.10 4.90 0.82
N THR A 8 -17.35 4.68 0.40
CA THR A 8 -18.43 5.66 0.57
C THR A 8 -19.04 5.54 1.95
N LEU A 9 -19.01 6.60 2.76
CA LEU A 9 -19.51 6.60 4.14
C LEU A 9 -21.05 6.73 4.20
N SER A 10 -21.67 7.49 3.30
CA SER A 10 -23.13 7.63 3.21
C SER A 10 -23.59 7.84 1.77
N PHE A 11 -24.81 7.39 1.47
CA PHE A 11 -25.51 7.67 0.21
C PHE A 11 -26.65 8.64 0.51
N VAL A 12 -26.83 9.66 -0.34
CA VAL A 12 -27.90 10.63 -0.16
C VAL A 12 -29.15 10.15 -0.88
N GLY A 13 -30.27 10.07 -0.15
CA GLY A 13 -31.59 10.07 -0.75
C GLY A 13 -32.05 11.52 -0.94
N GLY A 14 -32.36 11.91 -2.17
CA GLY A 14 -32.94 13.23 -2.49
C GLY A 14 -31.93 14.33 -2.86
N SER A 15 -32.40 15.26 -3.68
CA SER A 15 -31.66 16.32 -4.37
C SER A 15 -30.87 17.26 -3.45
N GLY A 16 -29.54 17.16 -3.43
CA GLY A 16 -28.64 18.27 -3.08
C GLY A 16 -27.57 18.06 -1.99
N GLY A 17 -27.44 16.87 -1.39
CA GLY A 17 -26.42 16.60 -0.36
C GLY A 17 -25.12 15.98 -0.89
N SER A 18 -23.97 16.33 -0.31
CA SER A 18 -22.63 15.82 -0.68
C SER A 18 -22.44 14.35 -0.30
N GLN A 19 -22.06 13.49 -1.26
CA GLN A 19 -21.60 12.12 -0.99
C GLN A 19 -20.21 12.16 -0.34
N TYR A 20 -20.05 11.57 0.85
CA TYR A 20 -18.74 11.40 1.47
C TYR A 20 -18.06 10.13 0.96
N ASN A 21 -17.21 10.29 -0.05
CA ASN A 21 -16.42 9.21 -0.65
C ASN A 21 -14.92 9.46 -0.45
N LEU A 22 -14.23 8.50 0.19
CA LEU A 22 -12.78 8.59 0.42
C LEU A 22 -11.96 8.40 -0.87
N GLU A 23 -12.56 7.99 -1.99
CA GLU A 23 -11.85 7.87 -3.28
C GLU A 23 -11.10 9.15 -3.67
N SER A 24 -11.70 10.32 -3.44
CA SER A 24 -11.06 11.60 -3.75
C SER A 24 -9.78 11.88 -2.92
N TRP A 25 -9.65 11.24 -1.76
CA TRP A 25 -8.47 11.35 -0.89
C TRP A 25 -7.35 10.44 -1.38
N PHE A 26 -7.70 9.24 -1.87
CA PHE A 26 -6.75 8.34 -2.53
C PHE A 26 -6.25 8.93 -3.86
N SER A 27 -7.13 9.58 -4.64
CA SER A 27 -6.74 10.21 -5.92
C SER A 27 -5.63 11.26 -5.78
N ARG A 28 -5.57 12.01 -4.66
CA ARG A 28 -4.46 12.96 -4.38
C ARG A 28 -3.10 12.26 -4.30
N HIS A 29 -3.11 10.99 -3.88
CA HIS A 29 -1.91 10.18 -3.74
C HIS A 29 -1.58 9.43 -5.03
N GLU A 30 -2.54 9.22 -5.94
CA GLU A 30 -2.38 8.40 -7.15
C GLU A 30 -1.86 9.14 -8.38
N SER A 31 -1.93 10.47 -8.38
CA SER A 31 -1.30 11.27 -9.44
C SER A 31 0.22 11.09 -9.47
N GLY A 32 0.81 11.09 -10.66
CA GLY A 32 2.26 11.02 -10.84
C GLY A 32 2.86 9.62 -10.87
N TYR A 33 2.04 8.55 -10.81
CA TYR A 33 2.55 7.17 -10.75
C TYR A 33 3.26 6.76 -12.04
N GLU A 34 2.67 7.07 -13.20
CA GLU A 34 3.24 6.75 -14.50
C GLU A 34 4.55 7.50 -14.75
N GLU A 35 4.58 8.79 -14.42
CA GLU A 35 5.76 9.64 -14.50
C GLU A 35 6.87 9.14 -13.57
N ALA A 36 6.52 8.71 -12.35
CA ALA A 36 7.47 8.10 -11.42
C ALA A 36 8.02 6.77 -11.96
N CYS A 37 7.18 5.93 -12.56
CA CYS A 37 7.61 4.70 -13.20
C CYS A 37 8.55 4.98 -14.38
N HIS A 38 8.21 5.95 -15.23
CA HIS A 38 9.06 6.37 -16.33
C HIS A 38 10.42 6.88 -15.82
N ALA A 39 10.43 7.76 -14.81
CA ALA A 39 11.67 8.26 -14.21
C ALA A 39 12.56 7.13 -13.67
N LEU A 40 11.97 6.09 -13.06
CA LEU A 40 12.74 4.92 -12.58
C LEU A 40 13.36 4.07 -13.69
N ARG A 41 12.77 4.05 -14.90
CA ARG A 41 13.38 3.36 -16.05
C ARG A 41 14.66 4.06 -16.51
N LEU A 42 14.74 5.38 -16.37
CA LEU A 42 15.88 6.20 -16.80
C LEU A 42 17.07 6.18 -15.83
N VAL A 43 16.88 5.60 -14.65
CA VAL A 43 17.91 5.52 -13.62
C VAL A 43 19.05 4.57 -14.06
N SER A 44 20.30 4.81 -13.66
CA SER A 44 21.41 3.89 -13.94
C SER A 44 21.30 2.58 -13.15
N SER A 45 21.93 1.49 -13.61
CA SER A 45 22.10 0.30 -12.77
C SER A 45 23.16 0.51 -11.69
N GLY A 46 23.10 -0.29 -10.63
CA GLY A 46 24.05 -0.23 -9.52
C GLY A 46 23.56 0.58 -8.32
N ARG A 47 24.50 0.93 -7.44
CA ARG A 47 24.22 1.64 -6.17
C ARG A 47 24.11 3.13 -6.42
N GLN A 48 23.05 3.76 -5.91
CA GLN A 48 22.82 5.19 -6.04
C GLN A 48 21.79 5.70 -5.03
N LYS A 49 21.56 7.01 -4.99
CA LYS A 49 20.54 7.60 -4.12
C LYS A 49 19.13 7.26 -4.56
N VAL A 50 18.26 7.05 -3.58
CA VAL A 50 16.84 6.80 -3.84
C VAL A 50 16.20 8.07 -4.45
N PRO A 51 15.70 8.01 -5.70
CA PRO A 51 15.07 9.16 -6.33
C PRO A 51 13.69 9.43 -5.74
N LYS A 52 13.21 10.67 -5.82
CA LYS A 52 11.85 11.06 -5.41
C LYS A 52 10.76 10.17 -6.03
N ALA A 53 10.97 9.72 -7.27
CA ALA A 53 10.07 8.80 -7.96
C ALA A 53 9.87 7.48 -7.20
N LEU A 54 10.93 6.87 -6.65
CA LEU A 54 10.79 5.63 -5.88
C LEU A 54 10.05 5.87 -4.57
N TRP A 55 10.33 6.98 -3.88
CA TRP A 55 9.61 7.33 -2.65
C TRP A 55 8.10 7.43 -2.90
N ARG A 56 7.70 8.13 -3.96
CA ARG A 56 6.29 8.24 -4.37
C ARG A 56 5.67 6.87 -4.65
N ILE A 57 6.36 6.01 -5.39
CA ILE A 57 5.88 4.66 -5.70
C ILE A 57 5.74 3.82 -4.43
N LEU A 58 6.72 3.84 -3.54
CA LEU A 58 6.66 3.07 -2.28
C LEU A 58 5.53 3.56 -1.36
N GLN A 59 5.32 4.88 -1.27
CA GLN A 59 4.17 5.46 -0.56
C GLN A 59 2.87 4.93 -1.15
N LEU A 60 2.73 4.99 -2.47
CA LEU A 60 1.54 4.53 -3.16
C LEU A 60 1.27 3.04 -2.99
N LYS A 61 2.32 2.22 -3.07
CA LYS A 61 2.20 0.78 -2.86
C LYS A 61 1.81 0.45 -1.43
N LEU A 62 2.40 1.13 -0.44
CA LEU A 62 2.01 0.95 0.96
C LEU A 62 0.54 1.36 1.18
N LEU A 63 0.12 2.51 0.65
CA LEU A 63 -1.28 2.95 0.72
C LEU A 63 -2.22 1.94 0.06
N GLY A 64 -1.83 1.40 -1.09
CA GLY A 64 -2.56 0.33 -1.78
C GLY A 64 -2.72 -0.93 -0.94
N ILE A 65 -1.70 -1.30 -0.15
CA ILE A 65 -1.76 -2.44 0.78
C ILE A 65 -2.78 -2.18 1.89
N PHE A 66 -2.83 -0.98 2.47
CA PHE A 66 -3.81 -0.58 3.48
C PHE A 66 -5.24 -0.54 2.94
N ARG A 67 -5.42 0.03 1.74
CA ARG A 67 -6.76 0.21 1.14
C ARG A 67 -7.36 -1.10 0.64
N ASN A 68 -6.54 -2.12 0.38
CA ASN A 68 -7.03 -3.36 -0.19
C ASN A 68 -7.82 -4.15 0.86
N PRO A 69 -9.15 -4.27 0.73
CA PRO A 69 -9.98 -4.95 1.73
C PRO A 69 -9.62 -6.42 1.88
N ASN A 70 -8.99 -7.04 0.88
CA ASN A 70 -8.54 -8.42 0.98
C ASN A 70 -7.38 -8.62 1.98
N ASN A 71 -6.67 -7.54 2.30
CA ASN A 71 -5.47 -7.60 3.12
C ASN A 71 -5.72 -7.48 4.63
N HIS A 72 -6.92 -7.06 5.06
CA HIS A 72 -7.16 -6.67 6.47
C HIS A 72 -6.91 -7.80 7.50
N ASN A 73 -7.00 -9.07 7.07
CA ASN A 73 -6.73 -10.26 7.89
C ASN A 73 -5.32 -10.85 7.68
N ILE A 74 -4.53 -10.32 6.74
CA ILE A 74 -3.14 -10.77 6.57
C ILE A 74 -2.33 -10.22 7.74
N LEU A 75 -1.68 -11.10 8.51
CA LEU A 75 -1.01 -10.75 9.78
C LEU A 75 -0.11 -9.50 9.69
N PHE A 76 0.66 -9.38 8.60
CA PHE A 76 1.51 -8.23 8.33
C PHE A 76 0.73 -6.92 8.26
N VAL A 77 -0.36 -6.90 7.49
CA VAL A 77 -1.20 -5.71 7.26
C VAL A 77 -2.11 -5.44 8.46
N HIS A 78 -2.60 -6.50 9.11
CA HIS A 78 -3.33 -6.39 10.36
C HIS A 78 -2.49 -5.70 11.44
N SER A 79 -1.23 -6.11 11.60
CA SER A 79 -0.31 -5.50 12.58
C SER A 79 -0.07 -4.01 12.30
N LEU A 80 0.05 -3.64 11.02
CA LEU A 80 0.11 -2.24 10.60
C LEU A 80 -1.17 -1.47 10.93
N HIS A 81 -2.34 -2.04 10.63
CA HIS A 81 -3.61 -1.42 10.98
C HIS A 81 -3.74 -1.19 12.48
N GLN A 82 -3.31 -2.14 13.32
CA GLN A 82 -3.32 -1.99 14.78
C GLN A 82 -2.36 -0.89 15.25
N ALA A 83 -1.16 -0.81 14.67
CA ALA A 83 -0.21 0.27 14.97
C ALA A 83 -0.81 1.64 14.67
N VAL A 84 -1.45 1.81 13.51
CA VAL A 84 -2.13 3.07 13.15
C VAL A 84 -3.28 3.35 14.10
N LEU A 85 -4.12 2.37 14.40
CA LEU A 85 -5.25 2.52 15.34
C LEU A 85 -4.81 2.97 16.73
N SER A 86 -3.68 2.47 17.24
CA SER A 86 -3.18 2.88 18.56
C SER A 86 -2.77 4.35 18.66
N GLN A 87 -2.61 5.03 17.52
CA GLN A 87 -2.21 6.43 17.43
C GLN A 87 -3.39 7.36 17.09
N LEU A 88 -4.54 6.78 16.72
CA LEU A 88 -5.74 7.53 16.35
C LEU A 88 -6.65 7.73 17.56
N PRO A 89 -7.43 8.84 17.59
CA PRO A 89 -8.51 8.98 18.56
C PRO A 89 -9.57 7.89 18.34
N GLU A 90 -10.39 7.66 19.36
CA GLU A 90 -11.54 6.75 19.23
C GLU A 90 -12.46 7.15 18.07
N VAL A 91 -13.02 6.15 17.40
CA VAL A 91 -13.95 6.35 16.27
C VAL A 91 -15.20 7.05 16.79
N SER A 92 -15.55 8.20 16.20
CA SER A 92 -16.71 8.96 16.63
C SER A 92 -18.02 8.18 16.37
N ALA A 93 -18.98 8.31 17.29
CA ALA A 93 -20.30 7.69 17.13
C ALA A 93 -21.03 8.17 15.86
N GLU A 94 -20.74 9.38 15.39
CA GLU A 94 -21.27 9.92 14.14
C GLU A 94 -20.73 9.15 12.92
N PHE A 95 -19.44 8.82 12.90
CA PHE A 95 -18.84 8.00 11.83
C PHE A 95 -19.47 6.61 11.78
N VAL A 96 -19.69 5.99 12.94
CA VAL A 96 -20.36 4.68 13.04
C VAL A 96 -21.78 4.76 12.47
N LYS A 97 -22.57 5.77 12.89
CA LYS A 97 -23.94 5.99 12.40
C LYS A 97 -24.01 6.15 10.88
N LEU A 98 -23.06 6.87 10.27
CA LEU A 98 -23.02 7.03 8.81
C LEU A 98 -22.88 5.69 8.09
N ILE A 99 -22.01 4.80 8.61
CA ILE A 99 -21.80 3.47 8.03
C ILE A 99 -23.02 2.56 8.24
N GLU A 100 -23.68 2.64 9.40
CA GLU A 100 -24.90 1.89 9.69
C GLU A 100 -26.08 2.28 8.79
N GLN A 101 -26.15 3.55 8.37
CA GLN A 101 -27.20 4.08 7.49
C GLN A 101 -27.06 3.63 6.02
N ARG A 102 -26.01 2.88 5.67
CA ARG A 102 -25.81 2.39 4.29
C ARG A 102 -26.90 1.36 3.91
N PRO A 103 -27.26 1.27 2.61
CA PRO A 103 -28.20 0.26 2.14
C PRO A 103 -27.77 -1.16 2.56
N GLN A 104 -28.60 -1.83 3.38
CA GLN A 104 -28.25 -3.09 4.05
C GLN A 104 -27.89 -4.25 3.10
N PRO A 105 -28.58 -4.49 1.98
CA PRO A 105 -28.18 -5.55 1.03
C PRO A 105 -26.76 -5.34 0.47
N ARG A 106 -26.35 -4.08 0.33
CA ARG A 106 -25.04 -3.70 -0.17
C ARG A 106 -23.95 -3.91 0.88
N LEU A 107 -24.20 -3.43 2.10
CA LEU A 107 -23.29 -3.62 3.23
C LEU A 107 -23.07 -5.11 3.47
N ALA A 108 -24.14 -5.92 3.52
CA ALA A 108 -24.08 -7.37 3.67
C ALA A 108 -23.19 -8.03 2.60
N ARG A 109 -23.28 -7.58 1.34
CA ARG A 109 -22.42 -8.08 0.27
C ARG A 109 -20.95 -7.75 0.51
N ILE A 110 -20.62 -6.51 0.89
CA ILE A 110 -19.23 -6.11 1.20
C ILE A 110 -18.66 -6.95 2.34
N LEU A 111 -19.42 -7.08 3.43
CA LEU A 111 -19.01 -7.86 4.61
C LEU A 111 -18.74 -9.32 4.23
N ASN A 112 -19.63 -9.93 3.44
CA ASN A 112 -19.47 -11.30 2.98
C ASN A 112 -18.28 -11.47 2.01
N THR A 113 -18.19 -10.65 0.96
CA THR A 113 -17.13 -10.75 -0.06
C THR A 113 -15.74 -10.61 0.55
N PHE A 114 -15.55 -9.66 1.46
CA PHE A 114 -14.24 -9.40 2.04
C PHE A 114 -14.02 -10.10 3.37
N ALA A 115 -15.01 -10.80 3.92
CA ALA A 115 -14.97 -11.46 5.22
C ALA A 115 -14.75 -10.50 6.41
N PHE A 116 -15.43 -9.35 6.39
CA PHE A 116 -15.46 -8.43 7.52
C PHE A 116 -16.60 -8.75 8.48
N SER A 117 -16.39 -8.53 9.79
CA SER A 117 -17.49 -8.25 10.71
C SER A 117 -17.99 -6.80 10.51
N PRO A 118 -19.24 -6.47 10.88
CA PRO A 118 -19.73 -5.08 10.80
C PRO A 118 -18.81 -4.09 11.52
N GLU A 119 -18.40 -4.43 12.75
CA GLU A 119 -17.46 -3.62 13.54
C GLU A 119 -16.08 -3.53 12.86
N GLY A 120 -15.56 -4.64 12.35
CA GLY A 120 -14.25 -4.70 11.70
C GLY A 120 -14.20 -3.83 10.44
N TYR A 121 -15.26 -3.84 9.63
CA TYR A 121 -15.37 -2.96 8.45
C TYR A 121 -15.45 -1.49 8.83
N THR A 122 -16.25 -1.14 9.83
CA THR A 122 -16.36 0.23 10.35
C THR A 122 -15.03 0.74 10.87
N ARG A 123 -14.34 -0.06 11.69
CA ARG A 123 -13.00 0.27 12.21
C ARG A 123 -11.97 0.38 11.11
N TRP A 124 -12.01 -0.49 10.10
CA TRP A 124 -11.10 -0.43 8.96
C TRP A 124 -11.28 0.87 8.15
N LEU A 125 -12.52 1.26 7.84
CA LEU A 125 -12.80 2.54 7.18
C LEU A 125 -12.41 3.75 8.03
N ALA A 126 -12.72 3.72 9.33
CA ALA A 126 -12.35 4.79 10.26
C ALA A 126 -10.83 4.95 10.36
N ASN A 127 -10.11 3.82 10.36
CA ASN A 127 -8.66 3.80 10.36
C ASN A 127 -8.09 4.46 9.10
N LEU A 128 -8.58 4.07 7.91
CA LEU A 128 -8.16 4.69 6.65
C LEU A 128 -8.44 6.20 6.62
N TYR A 129 -9.61 6.62 7.12
CA TYR A 129 -9.97 8.03 7.22
C TYR A 129 -9.05 8.78 8.18
N GLY A 130 -8.93 8.33 9.43
CA GLY A 130 -8.11 8.99 10.44
C GLY A 130 -6.63 9.04 10.04
N MET A 131 -6.14 7.98 9.39
CA MET A 131 -4.75 7.87 8.94
C MET A 131 -4.39 8.93 7.88
N LEU A 132 -5.33 9.26 6.99
CA LEU A 132 -5.15 10.20 5.87
C LEU A 132 -5.67 11.61 6.18
N SER A 133 -6.36 11.79 7.30
CA SER A 133 -7.02 13.05 7.63
C SER A 133 -6.07 14.12 8.15
N ASP A 134 -5.88 15.15 7.33
CA ASP A 134 -5.23 16.41 7.71
C ASP A 134 -5.95 17.12 8.88
N GLY A 135 -7.25 16.88 9.04
CA GLY A 135 -8.03 17.41 10.16
C GLY A 135 -7.82 16.67 11.48
N VAL A 136 -7.20 15.48 11.43
CA VAL A 136 -6.89 14.67 12.62
C VAL A 136 -5.44 14.91 13.06
N MET A 137 -4.49 14.85 12.11
CA MET A 137 -3.06 15.08 12.36
C MET A 137 -2.41 15.77 11.16
N GLN A 138 -1.50 16.70 11.42
CA GLN A 138 -0.67 17.36 10.41
C GLN A 138 0.81 17.29 10.81
N PRO A 139 1.68 16.61 10.03
CA PRO A 139 1.39 15.81 8.84
C PRO A 139 0.50 14.59 9.11
N SER A 140 -0.09 14.00 8.07
CA SER A 140 -0.99 12.85 8.23
C SER A 140 -0.28 11.68 8.90
N LEU A 141 -1.04 10.85 9.62
CA LEU A 141 -0.47 9.69 10.32
C LEU A 141 0.16 8.70 9.33
N PHE A 142 -0.38 8.59 8.12
CA PHE A 142 0.21 7.83 7.03
C PHE A 142 1.63 8.29 6.69
N GLU A 143 1.82 9.60 6.50
CA GLU A 143 3.12 10.17 6.14
C GLU A 143 4.12 10.03 7.29
N ARG A 144 3.66 10.22 8.54
CA ARG A 144 4.46 10.02 9.75
C ARG A 144 4.94 8.58 9.90
N MET A 145 4.06 7.61 9.66
CA MET A 145 4.39 6.18 9.66
C MET A 145 5.35 5.84 8.50
N PHE A 146 5.07 6.36 7.29
CA PHE A 146 5.94 6.13 6.14
C PHE A 146 7.34 6.70 6.38
N ALA A 147 7.46 7.93 6.88
CA ALA A 147 8.74 8.50 7.29
C ALA A 147 9.41 7.66 8.40
N GLY A 148 8.60 7.21 9.37
CA GLY A 148 9.02 6.30 10.43
C GLY A 148 9.60 4.98 9.90
N LEU A 149 9.12 4.43 8.78
CA LEU A 149 9.74 3.23 8.19
C LEU A 149 11.21 3.44 7.80
N PHE A 150 11.54 4.63 7.30
CA PHE A 150 12.84 4.93 6.68
C PHE A 150 13.75 5.86 7.51
N ALA A 151 13.35 6.26 8.72
CA ALA A 151 14.11 7.22 9.53
C ALA A 151 15.48 6.70 10.02
N GLU A 152 15.72 5.39 9.96
CA GLU A 152 17.03 4.76 10.21
C GLU A 152 17.57 4.11 8.93
N PRO A 153 18.34 4.84 8.11
CA PRO A 153 18.78 4.33 6.80
C PRO A 153 19.59 3.04 6.86
N ASP A 154 20.37 2.83 7.93
CA ASP A 154 21.19 1.62 8.07
C ASP A 154 20.37 0.36 8.40
N ALA A 155 19.12 0.55 8.85
CA ALA A 155 18.17 -0.53 9.14
C ALA A 155 17.33 -0.93 7.92
N VAL A 156 17.47 -0.19 6.81
CA VAL A 156 16.67 -0.38 5.60
C VAL A 156 17.56 -0.55 4.37
N LYS A 157 17.24 -1.53 3.54
CA LYS A 157 17.88 -1.71 2.24
C LYS A 157 16.81 -1.77 1.17
N ILE A 158 16.99 -1.01 0.09
CA ILE A 158 16.06 -0.97 -1.04
C ILE A 158 16.76 -1.52 -2.28
N GLU A 159 16.12 -2.50 -2.91
CA GLU A 159 16.56 -3.05 -4.19
C GLU A 159 15.45 -2.87 -5.24
N VAL A 160 15.85 -2.47 -6.45
CA VAL A 160 14.94 -2.33 -7.60
C VAL A 160 15.43 -3.25 -8.71
N PHE A 161 14.52 -4.03 -9.26
CA PHE A 161 14.79 -4.99 -10.34
C PHE A 161 14.04 -4.55 -11.58
N ARG A 162 14.73 -4.48 -12.72
CA ARG A 162 14.21 -4.01 -13.99
C ARG A 162 14.52 -4.98 -15.11
N TYR A 163 13.61 -5.08 -16.08
CA TYR A 163 13.71 -6.03 -17.18
C TYR A 163 13.42 -5.32 -18.50
N THR A 164 14.20 -5.62 -19.53
CA THR A 164 14.06 -5.00 -20.86
C THR A 164 13.30 -5.87 -21.85
N ASP A 165 13.09 -7.16 -21.55
CA ASP A 165 12.49 -8.13 -22.48
C ASP A 165 10.97 -8.20 -22.39
N GLU A 166 10.32 -8.12 -23.56
CA GLU A 166 8.87 -8.15 -23.74
C GLU A 166 8.21 -9.47 -23.28
N SER A 167 8.99 -10.54 -23.14
CA SER A 167 8.49 -11.87 -22.76
C SER A 167 8.53 -12.16 -21.25
N ASP A 168 9.09 -11.24 -20.46
CA ASP A 168 9.57 -11.53 -19.12
C ASP A 168 8.93 -10.69 -18.01
N CYS A 169 7.60 -10.59 -18.03
CA CYS A 169 6.86 -9.80 -17.06
C CYS A 169 7.00 -10.28 -15.59
N CYS A 170 6.92 -9.32 -14.69
CA CYS A 170 6.76 -9.52 -13.26
C CYS A 170 5.28 -9.75 -12.95
N LEU A 171 5.00 -10.68 -12.04
CA LEU A 171 3.64 -10.97 -11.62
C LEU A 171 3.15 -9.95 -10.60
N PHE A 172 1.83 -9.75 -10.56
CA PHE A 172 1.16 -8.91 -9.57
C PHE A 172 0.23 -9.80 -8.75
N ALA A 173 0.49 -9.92 -7.46
CA ALA A 173 -0.49 -10.49 -6.55
C ALA A 173 -1.65 -9.51 -6.38
N ASP A 174 -2.88 -10.02 -6.32
CA ASP A 174 -4.07 -9.24 -6.00
C ASP A 174 -4.04 -8.60 -4.60
N THR A 175 -3.20 -9.11 -3.70
CA THR A 175 -2.87 -8.51 -2.41
C THR A 175 -1.98 -7.26 -2.53
N GLY A 176 -1.25 -7.12 -3.65
CA GLY A 176 -0.40 -5.96 -3.96
C GLY A 176 1.02 -6.03 -3.41
N PHE A 177 1.38 -7.10 -2.70
CA PHE A 177 2.72 -7.30 -2.14
C PHE A 177 3.06 -8.79 -2.02
N CYS A 178 4.32 -9.09 -1.71
CA CYS A 178 4.73 -10.41 -1.25
C CYS A 178 5.76 -10.31 -0.12
N LEU A 179 5.84 -11.33 0.73
CA LEU A 179 6.70 -11.30 1.92
C LEU A 179 7.77 -12.37 1.92
N GLN A 180 8.91 -12.02 2.50
CA GLN A 180 9.88 -12.99 2.98
C GLN A 180 10.40 -12.54 4.34
N ALA A 181 10.07 -13.31 5.38
CA ALA A 181 10.46 -13.02 6.75
C ALA A 181 11.51 -14.03 7.24
N SER A 182 12.44 -13.56 8.07
CA SER A 182 13.38 -14.37 8.83
C SER A 182 13.43 -13.86 10.29
N GLN A 183 14.29 -14.47 11.11
CA GLN A 183 14.52 -13.97 12.48
C GLN A 183 15.22 -12.60 12.50
N GLN A 184 15.92 -12.22 11.43
CA GLN A 184 16.72 -10.99 11.38
C GLN A 184 16.09 -9.89 10.53
N GLN A 185 15.27 -10.26 9.55
CA GLN A 185 14.82 -9.34 8.51
C GLN A 185 13.40 -9.65 8.04
N LEU A 186 12.64 -8.60 7.74
CA LEU A 186 11.41 -8.64 6.97
C LEU A 186 11.68 -8.04 5.59
N SER A 187 11.37 -8.77 4.52
CA SER A 187 11.49 -8.27 3.15
C SER A 187 10.10 -8.18 2.53
N VAL A 188 9.75 -6.99 2.04
CA VAL A 188 8.47 -6.71 1.40
C VAL A 188 8.74 -6.42 -0.07
N GLY A 189 8.25 -7.30 -0.95
CA GLY A 189 8.28 -7.12 -2.39
C GLY A 189 7.02 -6.40 -2.86
N VAL A 190 7.18 -5.37 -3.68
CA VAL A 190 6.06 -4.63 -4.31
C VAL A 190 6.31 -4.49 -5.80
N SER A 191 5.26 -4.69 -6.58
CA SER A 191 5.32 -4.50 -8.03
C SER A 191 5.36 -3.02 -8.35
N ILE A 192 6.13 -2.61 -9.34
CA ILE A 192 6.16 -1.23 -9.84
C ILE A 192 5.45 -1.18 -11.20
N SER A 193 5.84 -2.05 -12.11
CA SER A 193 5.24 -2.17 -13.43
C SER A 193 5.48 -3.57 -13.96
N ALA A 194 4.96 -3.90 -15.14
CA ALA A 194 5.10 -5.25 -15.71
C ALA A 194 6.58 -5.65 -15.89
N ASP A 195 7.47 -4.67 -15.97
CA ASP A 195 8.91 -4.80 -16.16
C ASP A 195 9.74 -4.46 -14.92
N MET A 196 9.13 -4.12 -13.78
CA MET A 196 9.86 -3.70 -12.59
C MET A 196 9.19 -4.08 -11.27
N PHE A 197 9.99 -4.45 -10.27
CA PHE A 197 9.56 -4.56 -8.88
C PHE A 197 10.64 -4.02 -7.94
N ALA A 198 10.24 -3.66 -6.72
CA ALA A 198 11.14 -3.31 -5.64
C ALA A 198 11.03 -4.30 -4.49
N ILE A 199 12.13 -4.46 -3.75
CA ILE A 199 12.16 -5.15 -2.47
C ILE A 199 12.68 -4.16 -1.42
N VAL A 200 11.89 -3.95 -0.39
CA VAL A 200 12.28 -3.21 0.80
C VAL A 200 12.61 -4.22 1.90
N HIS A 201 13.86 -4.23 2.32
CA HIS A 201 14.35 -5.04 3.42
C HIS A 201 14.42 -4.19 4.68
N LEU A 202 13.78 -4.65 5.74
CA LEU A 202 13.75 -4.01 7.05
C LEU A 202 14.39 -4.96 8.06
N ARG A 203 15.30 -4.46 8.89
CA ARG A 203 15.72 -5.22 10.09
C ARG A 203 14.49 -5.49 10.97
N ARG A 204 14.43 -6.68 11.56
CA ARG A 204 13.25 -7.11 12.32
C ARG A 204 12.94 -6.19 13.51
N GLU A 205 13.97 -5.76 14.24
CA GLU A 205 13.85 -4.80 15.33
C GLU A 205 13.21 -3.48 14.86
N ARG A 206 13.61 -2.98 13.68
CA ARG A 206 13.02 -1.76 13.12
C ARG A 206 11.53 -1.91 12.86
N TRP A 207 11.14 -3.06 12.30
CA TRP A 207 9.74 -3.38 12.08
C TRP A 207 8.93 -3.47 13.38
N GLU A 208 9.47 -4.17 14.38
CA GLU A 208 8.79 -4.36 15.67
C GLU A 208 8.67 -3.05 16.45
N ASN A 209 9.61 -2.12 16.27
CA ASN A 209 9.60 -0.81 16.90
C ASN A 209 8.71 0.22 16.18
N LEU A 210 8.38 0.02 14.90
CA LEU A 210 7.59 0.97 14.10
C LEU A 210 6.25 1.30 14.77
N LYS A 211 5.58 0.30 15.35
CA LYS A 211 4.26 0.47 15.99
C LYS A 211 4.23 1.51 17.11
N ASN A 212 5.39 1.77 17.72
CA ASN A 212 5.54 2.69 18.84
C ASN A 212 6.21 4.02 18.44
N HIS A 213 6.74 4.13 17.21
CA HIS A 213 7.62 5.24 16.82
C HIS A 213 7.28 5.76 15.42
N PHE A 214 6.12 6.40 15.30
CA PHE A 214 5.82 7.18 14.09
C PHE A 214 6.59 8.49 14.16
N ALA A 215 7.08 8.99 13.01
CA ALA A 215 7.88 10.20 12.99
C ALA A 215 7.05 11.40 13.48
N GLU A 216 7.58 12.24 14.38
CA GLU A 216 6.87 13.44 14.86
C GLU A 216 6.71 14.49 13.76
N GLN A 217 7.69 14.57 12.87
CA GLN A 217 7.70 15.41 11.68
C GLN A 217 7.93 14.52 10.46
N VAL A 218 7.47 14.95 9.29
CA VAL A 218 7.80 14.29 8.02
C VAL A 218 9.04 14.99 7.46
N PRO A 219 10.26 14.47 7.69
CA PRO A 219 11.46 15.06 7.13
C PRO A 219 11.47 14.94 5.61
N HIS A 220 12.41 15.65 4.98
CA HIS A 220 12.77 15.35 3.59
C HIS A 220 13.12 13.86 3.46
N PRO A 221 12.84 13.23 2.30
CA PRO A 221 13.14 11.82 2.11
C PRO A 221 14.60 11.54 2.50
N PRO A 222 14.86 10.53 3.34
CA PRO A 222 16.18 10.29 3.87
C PRO A 222 17.19 10.07 2.75
N ASN A 223 18.44 10.51 2.97
CA ASN A 223 19.53 10.37 2.01
C ASN A 223 20.03 8.92 1.95
N MET A 224 19.16 8.01 1.50
CA MET A 224 19.35 6.57 1.47
C MET A 224 19.86 6.11 0.10
N ASP A 225 20.59 5.00 0.10
CA ASP A 225 21.00 4.34 -1.14
C ASP A 225 20.00 3.23 -1.51
N MET A 226 19.77 3.06 -2.80
CA MET A 226 19.18 1.87 -3.39
C MET A 226 20.20 1.15 -4.27
N LYS A 227 19.93 -0.11 -4.56
CA LYS A 227 20.64 -0.87 -5.59
C LYS A 227 19.70 -1.27 -6.71
N VAL A 228 20.07 -0.92 -7.94
CA VAL A 228 19.30 -1.25 -9.16
C VAL A 228 19.98 -2.41 -9.88
N PHE A 229 19.18 -3.41 -10.24
CA PHE A 229 19.61 -4.59 -10.99
C PHE A 229 18.82 -4.68 -12.28
N ASP A 230 19.53 -4.82 -13.39
CA ASP A 230 18.93 -5.09 -14.69
C ASP A 230 19.01 -6.60 -14.99
N ASN A 231 17.92 -7.17 -15.50
CA ASN A 231 17.84 -8.54 -16.02
C ASN A 231 18.28 -9.65 -15.03
N ASN A 232 18.03 -9.47 -13.73
CA ASN A 232 18.22 -10.54 -12.74
C ASN A 232 17.04 -11.52 -12.77
N HIS A 233 17.06 -12.49 -13.70
CA HIS A 233 15.96 -13.43 -13.89
C HIS A 233 15.79 -14.40 -12.71
N GLN A 234 16.85 -14.71 -11.95
CA GLN A 234 16.75 -15.53 -10.75
C GLN A 234 15.90 -14.84 -9.69
N GLN A 235 16.15 -13.55 -9.43
CA GLN A 235 15.33 -12.80 -8.49
C GLN A 235 13.90 -12.62 -8.99
N ARG A 236 13.70 -12.43 -10.30
CA ARG A 236 12.36 -12.38 -10.91
C ARG A 236 11.56 -13.64 -10.65
N ALA A 237 12.16 -14.81 -10.87
CA ALA A 237 11.52 -16.09 -10.63
C ALA A 237 11.14 -16.27 -9.16
N THR A 238 12.02 -15.87 -8.24
CA THR A 238 11.73 -15.86 -6.80
C THR A 238 10.57 -14.92 -6.47
N TYR A 239 10.61 -13.69 -6.96
CA TYR A 239 9.54 -12.70 -6.76
C TYR A 239 8.19 -13.22 -7.27
N ASN A 240 8.14 -13.74 -8.50
CA ASN A 240 6.93 -14.28 -9.11
C ASN A 240 6.35 -15.46 -8.30
N ARG A 241 7.21 -16.35 -7.77
CA ARG A 241 6.76 -17.44 -6.89
C ARG A 241 6.16 -16.92 -5.58
N LEU A 242 6.76 -15.88 -5.00
CA LEU A 242 6.23 -15.25 -3.79
C LEU A 242 4.90 -14.56 -4.08
N CYS A 243 4.74 -13.86 -5.21
CA CYS A 243 3.45 -13.29 -5.61
C CYS A 243 2.37 -14.36 -5.76
N ILE A 244 2.70 -15.53 -6.33
CA ILE A 244 1.74 -16.65 -6.41
C ILE A 244 1.35 -17.16 -5.03
N ARG A 245 2.33 -17.27 -4.12
CA ARG A 245 2.08 -17.75 -2.75
C ARG A 245 1.22 -16.77 -1.93
N GLU A 246 1.43 -15.47 -2.11
CA GLU A 246 0.78 -14.41 -1.34
C GLU A 246 -0.50 -13.88 -2.01
N ALA A 247 -0.86 -14.39 -3.19
CA ALA A 247 -2.12 -14.08 -3.83
C ALA A 247 -3.28 -14.74 -3.09
N ARG A 248 -4.39 -14.01 -2.95
CA ARG A 248 -5.61 -14.51 -2.32
C ARG A 248 -6.44 -15.29 -3.32
N GLU A 249 -6.71 -14.68 -4.48
CA GLU A 249 -7.59 -15.22 -5.52
C GLU A 249 -6.91 -15.22 -6.89
N ALA A 250 -6.14 -14.17 -7.19
CA ALA A 250 -5.60 -13.96 -8.52
C ALA A 250 -4.15 -13.46 -8.53
N VAL A 251 -3.46 -13.85 -9.60
CA VAL A 251 -2.17 -13.31 -9.99
C VAL A 251 -2.28 -12.78 -11.41
N PHE A 252 -1.98 -11.50 -11.60
CA PHE A 252 -1.93 -10.85 -12.90
C PHE A 252 -0.49 -10.88 -13.42
N GLY A 253 -0.29 -10.62 -14.72
CA GLY A 253 1.06 -10.68 -15.31
C GLY A 253 1.32 -11.90 -16.21
N ARG A 254 0.28 -12.65 -16.61
CA ARG A 254 0.41 -13.82 -17.51
C ARG A 254 0.35 -13.48 -19.00
N SER A 255 -0.14 -12.30 -19.37
CA SER A 255 -0.10 -11.84 -20.76
C SER A 255 1.31 -11.43 -21.17
N ARG A 256 1.69 -11.77 -22.40
CA ARG A 256 2.92 -11.31 -23.04
C ARG A 256 2.77 -9.94 -23.70
N ARG A 257 1.59 -9.31 -23.63
CA ARG A 257 1.32 -8.03 -24.30
C ARG A 257 1.38 -6.89 -23.29
N ARG A 258 2.17 -5.87 -23.60
CA ARG A 258 2.40 -4.71 -22.73
C ARG A 258 1.11 -3.91 -22.49
N GLU A 259 0.27 -3.77 -23.51
CA GLU A 259 -1.03 -3.07 -23.48
C GLU A 259 -2.03 -3.63 -22.45
N ASP A 260 -1.87 -4.89 -22.03
CA ASP A 260 -2.75 -5.49 -21.02
C ASP A 260 -2.42 -5.00 -19.58
N TYR A 261 -1.40 -4.13 -19.43
CA TYR A 261 -0.87 -3.66 -18.15
C TYR A 261 -0.78 -2.13 -18.00
N PHE A 262 -1.25 -1.35 -18.99
CA PHE A 262 -1.23 0.13 -18.98
C PHE A 262 -2.59 0.69 -19.40
#